data_AF-A0A0B7F898-F1
#
_entry.id   AF-A0A0B7F898-F1
#
_cell.length_a   1.000
_cell.length_b   1.000
_cell.length_c   1.000
_cell.angle_alpha   90.00
_cell.angle_beta   90.00
_cell.angle_gamma   90.00
#
_symmetry.space_group_name_H-M   'P 1'
#
loop_
_entity.id
_entity.type
_entity.pdbx_description
1 polymer ?
#
loop_
_entity_poly.entity_id
_entity_poly.type
_entity_poly.pdbx_seq_one_letter_code
_entity_poly.pdbx_strand_id
1 'polypeptide(L)'
;MLVDNPNVHVRALDWEDSINVDRQPFVRSLLEEIDADVVLAADVVYDPSIIAPLTRTLRLALERPVPIKRTSDDGANSGQSFQLEPQRRAYVALTLRREQTFSEFLASAEREGLLVKFFDMDLPPHHARVFRGSDDTTSGENEATKLMCLTVHDQTRMGDAH
;
A
#
# COMPACT_ATOMS: atom_id res chain seq x y z
N MET A 1 -18.21 -11.73 16.83
CA MET A 1 -18.05 -12.75 15.78
C MET A 1 -18.31 -12.07 14.45
N LEU A 2 -17.27 -11.88 13.64
CA LEU A 2 -17.31 -11.25 12.30
C LEU A 2 -17.61 -12.28 11.18
N VAL A 3 -18.02 -13.49 11.55
CA VAL A 3 -17.90 -14.69 10.72
C VAL A 3 -18.95 -14.77 9.61
N ASP A 4 -20.04 -13.98 9.68
CA ASP A 4 -21.19 -14.13 8.78
C ASP A 4 -21.41 -12.94 7.82
N ASN A 5 -20.39 -12.13 7.54
CA ASN A 5 -20.49 -11.16 6.45
C ASN A 5 -19.89 -11.76 5.17
N PRO A 6 -20.68 -12.02 4.11
CA PRO A 6 -20.18 -12.64 2.88
C PRO A 6 -19.15 -11.78 2.14
N ASN A 7 -19.06 -10.48 2.46
CA ASN A 7 -18.10 -9.56 1.85
C ASN A 7 -16.83 -9.36 2.70
N VAL A 8 -16.71 -10.05 3.84
CA VAL A 8 -15.52 -10.00 4.69
C VAL A 8 -14.83 -11.36 4.62
N HIS A 9 -13.62 -11.35 4.07
CA HIS A 9 -12.78 -12.54 3.98
C HIS A 9 -11.53 -12.35 4.82
N VAL A 10 -11.09 -13.43 5.45
CA VAL A 10 -9.82 -13.48 6.17
C VAL A 10 -8.92 -14.47 5.46
N ARG A 11 -7.68 -14.05 5.21
CA ARG A 11 -6.61 -14.86 4.62
C ARG A 11 -5.31 -14.57 5.36
N ALA A 12 -4.47 -15.59 5.50
CA ALA A 12 -3.12 -15.41 6.02
C ALA A 12 -2.22 -14.88 4.89
N LEU A 13 -1.44 -13.85 5.20
CA LEU A 13 -0.44 -13.29 4.31
C LEU A 13 0.81 -13.00 5.15
N ASP A 14 1.87 -13.74 4.91
CA ASP A 14 3.19 -13.46 5.48
C ASP A 14 3.94 -12.51 4.55
N TRP A 15 4.41 -11.38 5.07
CA TRP A 15 5.12 -10.39 4.26
C TRP A 15 6.51 -10.87 3.88
N GLU A 16 7.16 -11.74 4.67
CA GLU A 16 8.49 -12.26 4.36
C GLU A 16 8.50 -13.08 3.06
N ASP A 17 7.38 -13.75 2.77
CA ASP A 17 7.22 -14.51 1.53
C ASP A 17 7.29 -13.62 0.28
N SER A 18 7.08 -12.30 0.40
CA SER A 18 7.16 -11.36 -0.72
C SER A 18 8.60 -11.12 -1.22
N ILE A 19 9.59 -11.28 -0.34
CA ILE A 19 11.03 -11.13 -0.67
C ILE A 19 11.71 -12.48 -0.91
N ASN A 20 11.04 -13.59 -0.57
CA ASN A 20 11.52 -14.93 -0.86
C ASN A 20 11.17 -15.34 -2.30
N VAL A 21 12.19 -15.63 -3.12
CA VAL A 21 12.02 -15.95 -4.56
C VAL A 21 11.09 -17.14 -4.79
N ASP A 22 11.16 -18.17 -3.95
CA ASP A 22 10.39 -19.41 -4.12
C ASP A 22 8.92 -19.25 -3.69
N ARG A 23 8.64 -18.29 -2.79
CA ARG A 23 7.30 -18.07 -2.22
C ARG A 23 6.59 -16.83 -2.77
N GLN A 24 7.32 -15.91 -3.39
CA GLN A 24 6.75 -14.72 -4.02
C GLN A 24 5.63 -15.04 -5.02
N PRO A 25 5.68 -16.12 -5.83
CA PRO A 25 4.57 -16.48 -6.72
C PRO A 25 3.26 -16.74 -5.98
N PHE A 26 3.31 -17.32 -4.78
CA PHE A 26 2.13 -17.55 -3.94
C PHE A 26 1.55 -16.22 -3.45
N VAL A 27 2.40 -15.31 -2.96
CA VAL A 27 1.97 -13.96 -2.54
C VAL A 27 1.32 -13.21 -3.70
N ARG A 28 1.91 -13.25 -4.90
CA ARG A 28 1.35 -12.63 -6.10
C ARG A 28 -0.02 -13.23 -6.45
N SER A 29 -0.13 -14.56 -6.49
CA SER A 29 -1.39 -15.24 -6.79
C SER A 29 -2.50 -14.88 -5.78
N LEU A 30 -2.17 -14.79 -4.48
CA LEU A 30 -3.12 -14.40 -3.45
C LEU A 30 -3.57 -12.94 -3.63
N LEU A 31 -2.64 -12.03 -3.91
CA LEU A 31 -2.96 -10.62 -4.14
C LEU A 31 -3.78 -10.40 -5.43
N GLU A 32 -3.55 -11.21 -6.46
CA GLU A 32 -4.35 -11.24 -7.69
C GLU A 32 -5.76 -11.81 -7.45
N GLU A 33 -5.90 -12.83 -6.60
CA GLU A 33 -7.22 -13.34 -6.17
C GLU A 33 -8.01 -12.26 -5.40
N ILE A 34 -7.33 -11.52 -4.52
CA ILE A 34 -7.95 -10.45 -3.72
C ILE A 34 -8.36 -9.26 -4.60
N ASP A 35 -7.54 -8.92 -5.62
CA ASP A 35 -7.78 -7.83 -6.57
C ASP A 35 -8.19 -6.49 -5.92
N ALA A 36 -7.48 -6.10 -4.86
CA ALA A 36 -7.85 -4.91 -4.10
C ALA A 36 -7.57 -3.60 -4.88
N ASP A 37 -8.58 -2.74 -4.99
CA ASP A 37 -8.39 -1.34 -5.43
C ASP A 37 -7.66 -0.49 -4.38
N VAL A 38 -7.92 -0.79 -3.11
CA VAL A 38 -7.42 -0.05 -1.95
C VAL A 38 -6.84 -1.01 -0.92
N VAL A 39 -5.58 -0.78 -0.56
CA VAL A 39 -4.91 -1.45 0.56
C VAL A 39 -4.90 -0.50 1.76
N LEU A 40 -5.24 -1.01 2.94
CA LEU A 40 -5.20 -0.24 4.18
C LEU A 40 -4.19 -0.88 5.13
N ALA A 41 -3.35 -0.07 5.75
CA ALA A 41 -2.47 -0.51 6.81
C ALA A 41 -2.45 0.53 7.95
N ALA A 42 -2.50 0.04 9.19
CA ALA A 42 -2.53 0.88 10.38
C ALA A 42 -1.47 0.38 11.36
N ASP A 43 -0.56 1.28 11.76
CA ASP A 43 0.50 1.05 12.75
C ASP A 43 1.38 -0.18 12.46
N VAL A 44 1.66 -0.42 11.18
CA VAL A 44 2.45 -1.58 10.72
C VAL A 44 3.95 -1.28 10.58
N VAL A 45 4.38 -0.03 10.78
CA VAL A 45 5.77 0.42 10.61
C VAL A 45 6.39 0.66 11.98
N TYR A 46 6.72 -0.41 12.69
CA TYR A 46 7.23 -0.33 14.07
C TYR A 46 8.57 -1.04 14.27
N ASP A 47 8.93 -2.00 13.41
CA ASP A 47 10.18 -2.75 13.48
C ASP A 47 10.95 -2.66 12.14
N PRO A 48 12.26 -2.36 12.13
CA PRO A 48 13.06 -2.33 10.91
C PRO A 48 13.02 -3.63 10.08
N SER A 49 12.94 -4.79 10.72
CA SER A 49 13.01 -6.10 10.05
C SER A 49 11.83 -6.35 9.10
N ILE A 50 10.66 -5.78 9.39
CA ILE A 50 9.45 -5.95 8.57
C ILE A 50 9.33 -4.92 7.44
N ILE A 51 10.18 -3.88 7.42
CA ILE A 51 10.05 -2.77 6.45
C ILE A 51 10.19 -3.27 5.02
N ALA A 52 11.27 -3.98 4.70
CA ALA A 52 11.49 -4.47 3.34
C ALA A 52 10.42 -5.48 2.88
N PRO A 53 10.07 -6.52 3.68
CA PRO A 53 8.92 -7.38 3.41
C PRO A 53 7.61 -6.61 3.16
N LEU A 54 7.32 -5.61 3.98
CA LEU A 54 6.10 -4.81 3.87
C LEU A 54 6.10 -3.99 2.57
N THR A 55 7.15 -3.23 2.29
CA THR A 55 7.20 -2.39 1.08
C THR A 55 7.17 -3.22 -0.19
N ARG A 56 7.79 -4.42 -0.17
CA ARG A 56 7.71 -5.36 -1.28
C ARG A 56 6.29 -5.91 -1.48
N THR A 57 5.62 -6.27 -0.40
CA THR A 57 4.22 -6.72 -0.43
C THR A 57 3.30 -5.62 -0.98
N LEU A 58 3.45 -4.38 -0.49
CA LEU A 58 2.70 -3.22 -1.00
C LEU A 58 2.96 -2.99 -2.48
N ARG A 59 4.21 -3.13 -2.93
CA ARG A 59 4.55 -3.03 -4.34
C ARG A 59 3.80 -4.08 -5.17
N LEU A 60 3.84 -5.35 -4.78
CA LEU A 60 3.12 -6.42 -5.47
C LEU A 60 1.61 -6.19 -5.51
N ALA A 61 1.01 -5.70 -4.41
CA ALA A 61 -0.43 -5.44 -4.34
C ALA A 61 -0.88 -4.30 -5.28
N LEU A 62 -0.02 -3.28 -5.43
CA LEU A 62 -0.32 -2.10 -6.25
C LEU A 62 0.05 -2.28 -7.73
N GLU A 63 0.79 -3.32 -8.10
CA GLU A 63 1.07 -3.69 -9.48
C GLU A 63 -0.19 -4.23 -10.16
N ARG A 64 -0.63 -3.59 -11.25
CA ARG A 64 -1.62 -4.20 -12.14
C ARG A 64 -0.93 -5.23 -13.04
N PRO A 65 -1.50 -6.42 -13.23
CA PRO A 65 -1.22 -7.19 -14.43
C PRO A 65 -1.51 -6.29 -15.63
N VAL A 66 -0.53 -6.10 -16.52
CA VAL A 66 -0.75 -5.37 -17.78
C VAL A 66 -1.90 -6.09 -18.49
N PRO A 67 -3.01 -5.41 -18.85
CA PRO A 67 -4.01 -6.03 -19.67
C PRO A 67 -3.31 -6.47 -20.95
N ILE A 68 -3.23 -7.78 -21.19
CA ILE A 68 -2.83 -8.30 -22.49
C ILE A 68 -3.79 -7.64 -23.45
N LYS A 69 -3.26 -6.74 -24.28
CA LYS A 69 -3.99 -6.06 -25.36
C LYS A 69 -4.67 -7.20 -26.10
N ARG A 70 -5.98 -7.37 -25.91
CA ARG A 70 -6.73 -8.38 -26.65
C ARG A 70 -6.55 -7.96 -28.10
N THR A 71 -5.72 -8.70 -28.84
CA THR A 71 -5.63 -8.60 -30.29
C THR A 71 -6.93 -9.18 -30.83
N SER A 72 -8.04 -8.48 -30.61
CA SER A 72 -9.18 -8.58 -31.48
C SER A 72 -8.84 -7.71 -32.68
N ASP A 73 -8.22 -8.36 -33.67
CA ASP A 73 -8.60 -8.12 -35.06
C ASP A 73 -10.12 -8.07 -35.12
N ASP A 74 -10.70 -6.88 -35.07
CA ASP A 74 -11.84 -6.57 -35.92
C ASP A 74 -12.03 -5.06 -36.03
N GLY A 75 -12.20 -4.62 -37.27
CA GLY A 75 -12.18 -3.23 -37.65
C GLY A 75 -13.35 -2.40 -37.12
N ALA A 76 -13.12 -1.09 -37.24
CA ALA A 76 -14.12 -0.01 -37.26
C ALA A 76 -14.71 0.45 -35.91
N ASN A 77 -14.30 1.68 -35.58
CA ASN A 77 -15.12 2.74 -34.96
C ASN A 77 -15.81 2.45 -33.63
N SER A 78 -15.18 2.86 -32.54
CA SER A 78 -15.88 3.62 -31.49
C SER A 78 -14.86 4.30 -30.58
N GLY A 79 -15.13 5.55 -30.22
CA GLY A 79 -14.23 6.40 -29.45
C GLY A 79 -13.75 5.69 -28.19
N GLN A 80 -12.46 5.32 -28.19
CA GLN A 80 -11.79 4.76 -27.05
C GLN A 80 -11.67 5.89 -26.03
N SER A 81 -12.71 6.00 -25.20
CA SER A 81 -12.58 6.63 -23.90
C SER A 81 -11.49 5.83 -23.22
N PHE A 82 -10.26 6.36 -23.23
CA PHE A 82 -9.17 5.92 -22.37
C PHE A 82 -9.68 6.13 -20.94
N GLN A 83 -10.52 5.20 -20.46
CA GLN A 83 -10.84 5.10 -19.05
C GLN A 83 -9.51 4.80 -18.40
N LEU A 84 -8.90 5.82 -17.80
CA LEU A 84 -7.81 5.64 -16.86
C LEU A 84 -8.40 4.82 -15.73
N GLU A 85 -8.28 3.51 -15.90
CA GLU A 85 -8.41 2.52 -14.86
C GLU A 85 -7.82 3.08 -13.56
N PRO A 86 -8.63 3.18 -12.47
CA PRO A 86 -8.21 3.88 -11.27
C PRO A 86 -6.94 3.22 -10.73
N GLN A 87 -5.89 4.03 -10.55
CA GLN A 87 -4.63 3.56 -10.00
C GLN A 87 -4.88 2.96 -8.61
N ARG A 88 -4.43 1.72 -8.37
CA ARG A 88 -4.49 1.08 -7.04
C ARG A 88 -3.70 1.92 -6.04
N ARG A 89 -4.19 2.00 -4.80
CA ARG A 89 -3.60 2.84 -3.74
C ARG A 89 -3.47 2.08 -2.44
N ALA A 90 -2.39 2.35 -1.71
CA ALA A 90 -2.28 1.92 -0.32
C ALA A 90 -2.33 3.15 0.59
N TYR A 91 -3.20 3.12 1.60
CA TYR A 91 -3.21 4.12 2.66
C TYR A 91 -2.57 3.52 3.91
N VAL A 92 -1.50 4.18 4.38
CA VAL A 92 -0.76 3.78 5.58
C VAL A 92 -0.93 4.87 6.63
N ALA A 93 -1.62 4.54 7.70
CA ALA A 93 -1.71 5.36 8.90
C ALA A 93 -0.72 4.84 9.93
N LEU A 94 0.13 5.70 10.49
CA LEU A 94 1.10 5.29 11.51
C LEU A 94 1.28 6.36 12.57
N THR A 95 1.75 5.90 13.73
CA THR A 95 2.18 6.78 14.81
C THR A 95 3.70 6.86 14.82
N LEU A 96 4.25 8.06 14.72
CA LEU A 96 5.70 8.26 14.71
C LEU A 96 6.28 8.08 16.13
N ARG A 97 6.65 6.83 16.45
CA ARG A 97 7.32 6.49 17.72
C ARG A 97 8.85 6.56 17.60
N ARG A 98 9.39 6.27 16.41
CA ARG A 98 10.83 6.29 16.09
C ARG A 98 11.05 6.86 14.70
N GLU A 99 11.75 7.99 14.61
CA GLU A 99 12.04 8.66 13.34
C GLU A 99 12.90 7.80 12.40
N GLN A 100 13.78 6.96 12.97
CA GLN A 100 14.62 6.05 12.20
C GLN A 100 13.78 5.05 11.39
N THR A 101 12.88 4.31 12.06
CA THR A 101 12.02 3.29 11.42
C THR A 101 11.14 3.92 10.33
N PHE A 102 10.67 5.15 10.56
CA PHE A 102 9.92 5.90 9.56
C PHE A 102 10.78 6.27 8.34
N SER A 103 11.99 6.76 8.56
CA SER A 103 12.92 7.14 7.49
C SER A 103 13.35 5.92 6.66
N GLU A 104 13.60 4.79 7.31
CA GLU A 104 13.89 3.50 6.67
C GLU A 104 12.71 3.02 5.81
N PHE A 105 11.47 3.20 6.29
CA PHE A 105 10.27 2.89 5.53
C PHE A 105 10.16 3.72 4.26
N LEU A 106 10.35 5.05 4.34
CA LEU A 106 10.32 5.92 3.16
C LEU A 106 11.39 5.53 2.15
N ALA A 107 12.62 5.29 2.59
CA ALA A 107 13.72 4.85 1.74
C ALA A 107 13.46 3.47 1.10
N SER A 108 12.81 2.55 1.81
CA SER A 108 12.44 1.24 1.27
C SER A 108 11.30 1.34 0.25
N ALA A 109 10.30 2.18 0.51
CA ALA A 109 9.20 2.43 -0.42
C ALA A 109 9.72 3.03 -1.73
N GLU A 110 10.63 4.00 -1.66
CA GLU A 110 11.27 4.59 -2.84
C GLU A 110 12.06 3.56 -3.64
N ARG A 111 12.83 2.68 -2.99
CA ARG A 111 13.57 1.59 -3.65
C ARG A 111 12.66 0.60 -4.39
N GLU A 112 11.47 0.34 -3.86
CA GLU A 112 10.45 -0.49 -4.53
C GLU A 112 9.65 0.29 -5.61
N GLY A 113 10.02 1.55 -5.90
CA GLY A 113 9.36 2.38 -6.89
C GLY A 113 7.96 2.82 -6.46
N LEU A 114 7.74 3.00 -5.15
CA LEU A 114 6.50 3.53 -4.60
C LEU A 114 6.63 5.04 -4.37
N LEU A 115 5.69 5.79 -4.94
CA LEU A 115 5.48 7.21 -4.67
C LEU A 115 4.67 7.38 -3.39
N VAL A 116 5.22 8.12 -2.43
CA VAL A 116 4.56 8.43 -1.15
C VAL A 116 4.03 9.86 -1.17
N LYS A 117 2.73 10.04 -0.90
CA LYS A 117 2.10 11.34 -0.69
C LYS A 117 1.58 11.45 0.74
N PHE A 118 1.90 12.55 1.40
CA PHE A 118 1.44 12.81 2.77
C PHE A 118 0.09 13.53 2.76
N PHE A 119 -0.74 13.19 3.75
CA PHE A 119 -1.99 13.88 4.03
C PHE A 119 -1.91 14.47 5.42
N ASP A 120 -2.21 15.77 5.51
CA ASP A 120 -2.49 16.41 6.77
C ASP A 120 -3.84 15.90 7.27
N MET A 121 -3.84 15.32 8.46
CA MET A 121 -5.07 14.94 9.12
C MET A 121 -5.44 16.07 10.08
N ASP A 122 -6.63 16.64 9.89
CA ASP A 122 -7.24 17.55 10.87
C ASP A 122 -7.74 16.73 12.06
N LEU A 123 -6.79 16.27 12.86
CA LEU A 123 -7.07 15.47 14.04
C LEU A 123 -7.38 16.40 15.21
N PRO A 124 -8.40 16.08 16.03
CA PRO A 124 -8.65 16.81 17.26
C PRO A 124 -7.40 16.84 18.14
N PRO A 125 -7.26 17.81 19.04
CA PRO A 125 -6.08 17.90 19.90
C PRO A 125 -5.88 16.61 20.72
N HIS A 126 -4.63 16.27 21.05
CA HIS A 126 -4.25 14.97 21.62
C HIS A 126 -5.11 14.52 22.82
N HIS A 127 -5.48 15.46 23.70
CA HIS A 127 -6.33 15.20 24.88
C HIS A 127 -7.78 14.80 24.55
N ALA A 128 -8.24 15.02 23.31
CA ALA A 128 -9.56 14.66 22.82
C ALA A 128 -9.52 13.44 21.88
N ARG A 129 -8.34 12.85 21.61
CA ARG A 129 -8.20 11.64 20.82
C ARG A 129 -8.41 10.42 21.72
N VAL A 130 -9.36 9.57 21.35
CA VAL A 130 -9.56 8.27 22.02
C VAL A 130 -8.64 7.25 21.34
N PHE A 131 -7.44 7.07 21.88
CA PHE A 131 -6.60 5.92 21.53
C PHE A 131 -6.91 4.78 22.49
N ARG A 132 -7.54 3.71 22.02
CA ARG A 132 -7.66 2.47 22.80
C ARG A 132 -6.31 1.72 22.76
N GLY A 133 -5.35 2.14 23.57
CA GLY A 133 -4.03 1.49 23.56
C GLY A 133 -2.92 1.96 24.48
N SER A 134 -3.05 3.04 25.26
CA SER A 134 -2.15 3.27 26.40
C SER A 134 -2.71 4.32 27.36
N ASP A 135 -2.80 3.95 28.63
CA ASP A 135 -3.05 4.84 29.75
C ASP A 135 -1.71 5.36 30.32
N ASP A 136 -0.79 5.83 29.48
CA ASP A 136 0.46 6.41 29.96
C ASP A 136 0.40 7.94 29.90
N THR A 137 0.27 8.54 31.08
CA THR A 137 0.29 9.98 31.38
C THR A 137 1.64 10.65 31.13
N THR A 138 2.39 10.20 30.13
CA THR A 138 3.66 10.80 29.67
C THR A 138 3.66 10.87 28.14
N SER A 139 2.64 11.48 27.55
CA SER A 139 2.63 11.82 26.13
C SER A 139 3.59 12.98 25.90
N GLY A 140 4.85 12.64 25.62
CA GLY A 140 5.83 13.59 25.09
C GLY A 140 5.30 14.26 23.82
N GLU A 141 5.67 15.52 23.64
CA GLU A 141 5.22 16.45 22.59
C GLU A 141 5.49 15.99 21.14
N ASN A 142 5.99 14.77 20.91
CA ASN A 142 6.51 14.28 19.63
C ASN A 142 5.74 13.13 18.99
N GLU A 143 4.63 12.64 19.56
CA GLU A 143 3.88 11.53 18.97
C GLU A 143 2.99 11.99 17.80
N ALA A 144 3.60 12.25 16.64
CA ALA A 144 2.88 12.72 15.46
C ALA A 144 2.28 11.54 14.67
N THR A 145 0.96 11.52 14.51
CA THR A 145 0.27 10.59 13.59
C THR A 145 0.46 11.08 12.14
N LYS A 146 0.78 10.16 11.22
CA LYS A 146 0.92 10.43 9.79
C LYS A 146 -0.01 9.55 8.98
N LEU A 147 -0.63 10.13 7.94
CA LEU A 147 -1.35 9.41 6.90
C LEU A 147 -0.61 9.58 5.59
N MET A 148 -0.39 8.47 4.90
CA MET A 148 0.32 8.42 3.63
C MET A 148 -0.49 7.64 2.61
N CYS A 149 -0.43 8.07 1.35
CA CYS A 149 -0.90 7.29 0.21
C CYS A 149 0.30 6.85 -0.63
N LEU A 150 0.40 5.55 -0.90
CA LEU A 150 1.42 4.95 -1.73
C LEU A 150 0.81 4.53 -3.06
N THR A 151 1.55 4.80 -4.14
CA THR A 151 1.19 4.45 -5.52
C THR A 151 2.42 3.98 -6.29
N VAL A 152 2.24 3.12 -7.28
CA VAL A 152 3.34 2.69 -8.17
C VAL A 152 3.80 3.84 -9.08
N HIS A 153 5.11 4.09 -9.13
CA HIS A 153 5.71 4.97 -10.13
C HIS A 153 5.65 4.30 -11.52
N ASP A 154 4.85 4.84 -12.43
CA ASP A 154 4.72 4.31 -13.79
C ASP A 154 5.91 4.80 -14.64
N GLN A 155 6.98 4.02 -14.71
CA GLN A 155 8.14 4.32 -15.57
C GLN A 155 7.92 3.96 -17.05
N THR A 156 6.76 3.40 -17.41
CA THR A 156 6.52 2.78 -18.73
C THR A 156 6.12 3.76 -19.85
N ARG A 157 6.17 5.08 -19.64
CA ARG A 157 5.70 6.07 -20.64
C ARG A 157 6.78 6.96 -21.27
N MET A 158 8.05 6.75 -20.98
CA MET A 158 9.13 7.64 -21.44
C MET A 158 10.20 6.97 -22.32
N GLY A 159 9.81 5.93 -23.07
CA GLY A 159 10.71 5.15 -23.93
C GLY A 159 10.38 5.17 -25.42
N ASP A 160 9.71 6.21 -25.93
CA ASP A 160 9.54 6.43 -27.38
C ASP A 160 9.48 7.93 -27.69
N ALA A 161 10.65 8.57 -27.77
CA ALA A 161 10.81 9.87 -28.42
C ALA A 161 12.25 10.04 -28.93
N HIS A 162 12.42 9.64 -30.20
CA HIS A 162 13.45 10.01 -31.19
C HIS A 162 14.87 9.48 -31.02
#